data_AF-A0A1X1YTI4-F1
#
_entry.id   AF-A0A1X1YTI4-F1
#
_cell.length_a   1.000
_cell.length_b   1.000
_cell.length_c   1.000
_cell.angle_alpha   90.00
_cell.angle_beta   90.00
_cell.angle_gamma   90.00
#
_symmetry.space_group_name_H-M   'P 1'
#
loop_
_entity.id
_entity.type
_entity.pdbx_description
1 polymer ?
#
loop_
_entity_poly.entity_id
_entity_poly.type
_entity_poly.pdbx_seq_one_letter_code
_entity_poly.pdbx_strand_id
1 'polypeptide(L)'
;MTIESIETVAGIVIPDTPLVREVTEFIRDAEDDLLFDHSRRVFLFGVLHGRRLGLEPDRELLYVAAMFHDLGLTPRYRSSARRFEVDGADAARDFLLERGFDEADAEKVWLGVALHTTPEVPEYLQPEIALVAAGVKTDVVGVGLGDLSAEAVAAVTDAHPRPDFKNRILAAFNDGMKHRPKSTYGTMNADVLQHFDPTFVRQNFVDIILSNPWSE
;
A
#
# COMPACT_ATOMS: atom_id res chain seq x y z
N MET A 1 -13.66 -23.95 -9.31
CA MET A 1 -14.79 -23.11 -8.87
C MET A 1 -14.78 -21.86 -9.72
N THR A 2 -15.88 -21.55 -10.40
CA THR A 2 -16.05 -20.27 -11.09
C THR A 2 -16.09 -19.18 -10.02
N ILE A 3 -15.07 -18.32 -9.99
CA ILE A 3 -15.10 -17.10 -9.18
C ILE A 3 -16.22 -16.24 -9.76
N GLU A 4 -17.30 -16.05 -9.02
CA GLU A 4 -18.29 -15.03 -9.35
C GLU A 4 -17.61 -13.65 -9.26
N SER A 5 -18.03 -12.70 -10.08
CA SER A 5 -17.36 -11.41 -10.27
C SER A 5 -18.27 -10.30 -9.75
N ILE A 6 -17.79 -9.53 -8.77
CA ILE A 6 -18.42 -8.24 -8.40
C ILE A 6 -18.23 -7.26 -9.55
N GLU A 7 -17.03 -7.29 -10.15
CA GLU A 7 -16.58 -6.39 -11.18
C GLU A 7 -15.38 -7.02 -11.92
N THR A 8 -15.22 -6.67 -13.20
CA THR A 8 -14.05 -7.04 -14.01
C THR A 8 -13.44 -5.81 -14.66
N VAL A 9 -12.15 -5.54 -14.38
CA VAL A 9 -11.40 -4.38 -14.93
C VAL A 9 -10.13 -4.89 -15.61
N ALA A 10 -9.82 -4.46 -16.84
CA ALA A 10 -8.65 -4.94 -17.59
C ALA A 10 -8.55 -6.50 -17.66
N GLY A 11 -9.70 -7.17 -17.74
CA GLY A 11 -9.78 -8.64 -17.71
C GLY A 11 -9.39 -9.27 -16.36
N ILE A 12 -9.34 -8.49 -15.28
CA ILE A 12 -9.07 -8.92 -13.91
C ILE A 12 -10.40 -9.00 -13.18
N VAL A 13 -10.76 -10.21 -12.76
CA VAL A 13 -11.91 -10.44 -11.87
C VAL A 13 -11.52 -10.05 -10.45
N ILE A 14 -12.30 -9.16 -9.83
CA ILE A 14 -12.28 -8.95 -8.39
C ILE A 14 -13.07 -10.09 -7.75
N PRO A 15 -12.50 -10.86 -6.80
CA PRO A 15 -13.18 -12.00 -6.22
C PRO A 15 -14.50 -11.59 -5.56
N ASP A 16 -15.60 -12.24 -5.93
CA ASP A 16 -16.87 -12.06 -5.24
C ASP A 16 -16.96 -12.97 -4.02
N THR A 17 -16.42 -12.50 -2.90
CA THR A 17 -16.43 -13.23 -1.64
C THR A 17 -16.93 -12.34 -0.50
N PRO A 18 -17.45 -12.92 0.59
CA PRO A 18 -17.83 -12.16 1.78
C PRO A 18 -16.69 -11.27 2.30
N LEU A 19 -15.46 -11.79 2.32
CA LEU A 19 -14.29 -11.04 2.76
C LEU A 19 -14.04 -9.81 1.87
N VAL A 20 -14.00 -10.00 0.55
CA VAL A 20 -13.72 -8.90 -0.39
C VAL A 20 -14.80 -7.82 -0.33
N ARG A 21 -16.07 -8.19 -0.20
CA ARG A 21 -17.18 -7.23 -0.01
C ARG A 21 -16.98 -6.42 1.26
N GLU A 22 -16.74 -7.10 2.38
CA GLU A 22 -16.60 -6.46 3.69
C GLU A 22 -15.36 -5.57 3.77
N VAL A 23 -14.22 -6.00 3.22
CA VAL A 23 -13.01 -5.17 3.09
C VAL A 23 -13.31 -3.92 2.27
N THR A 24 -14.04 -4.07 1.15
CA THR A 24 -14.38 -2.94 0.28
C THR A 24 -15.26 -1.93 1.01
N GLU A 25 -16.28 -2.39 1.73
CA GLU A 25 -17.16 -1.53 2.53
C GLU A 25 -16.40 -0.85 3.67
N PHE A 26 -15.61 -1.61 4.45
CA PHE A 26 -14.84 -1.08 5.56
C PHE A 26 -13.86 0.02 5.13
N ILE A 27 -13.10 -0.23 4.05
CA ILE A 27 -12.14 0.76 3.53
C ILE A 27 -12.87 1.92 2.87
N ARG A 28 -14.01 1.67 2.23
CA ARG A 28 -14.79 2.76 1.63
C ARG A 28 -15.27 3.77 2.67
N ASP A 29 -15.63 3.30 3.87
CA ASP A 29 -16.04 4.15 4.98
C ASP A 29 -14.86 4.86 5.69
N ALA A 30 -13.65 4.28 5.62
CA ALA A 30 -12.48 4.78 6.32
C ALA A 30 -11.62 5.76 5.49
N GLU A 31 -11.57 5.57 4.17
CA GLU A 31 -10.73 6.31 3.24
C GLU A 31 -11.53 7.28 2.36
N ASP A 32 -10.88 8.35 1.89
CA ASP A 32 -11.45 9.22 0.88
C ASP A 32 -11.37 8.59 -0.53
N ASP A 33 -11.95 9.25 -1.52
CA ASP A 33 -11.94 8.74 -2.90
C ASP A 33 -10.52 8.55 -3.44
N LEU A 34 -9.57 9.41 -3.04
CA LEU A 34 -8.18 9.33 -3.50
C LEU A 34 -7.53 8.01 -3.07
N LEU A 35 -7.53 7.71 -1.78
CA LEU A 35 -6.85 6.55 -1.21
C LEU A 35 -7.54 5.26 -1.63
N PHE A 36 -8.86 5.24 -1.68
CA PHE A 36 -9.57 4.05 -2.14
C PHE A 36 -9.33 3.75 -3.62
N ASP A 37 -9.43 4.76 -4.51
CA ASP A 37 -9.15 4.52 -5.93
C ASP A 37 -7.67 4.14 -6.12
N HIS A 38 -6.76 4.66 -5.30
CA HIS A 38 -5.37 4.22 -5.27
C HIS A 38 -5.23 2.75 -4.90
N SER A 39 -5.76 2.34 -3.76
CA SER A 39 -5.76 0.96 -3.28
C SER A 39 -6.35 -0.02 -4.30
N ARG A 40 -7.42 0.39 -4.98
CA ARG A 40 -8.03 -0.37 -6.07
C ARG A 40 -7.11 -0.49 -7.29
N ARG A 41 -6.44 0.58 -7.71
CA ARG A 41 -5.42 0.52 -8.77
C ARG A 41 -4.22 -0.33 -8.36
N VAL A 42 -3.78 -0.28 -7.09
CA VAL A 42 -2.69 -1.11 -6.55
C VAL A 42 -3.01 -2.59 -6.72
N PHE A 43 -4.20 -3.03 -6.33
CA PHE A 43 -4.64 -4.41 -6.56
C PHE A 43 -4.58 -4.79 -8.05
N LEU A 44 -5.16 -3.97 -8.91
CA LEU A 44 -5.25 -4.26 -10.34
C LEU A 44 -3.87 -4.31 -11.01
N PHE A 45 -3.00 -3.34 -10.75
CA PHE A 45 -1.62 -3.35 -11.25
C PHE A 45 -0.81 -4.52 -10.69
N GLY A 46 -1.01 -4.85 -9.41
CA GLY A 46 -0.42 -6.04 -8.79
C GLY A 46 -0.79 -7.31 -9.55
N VAL A 47 -2.08 -7.52 -9.87
CA VAL A 47 -2.51 -8.69 -10.65
C VAL A 47 -1.96 -8.68 -12.08
N LEU A 48 -1.88 -7.53 -12.74
CA LEU A 48 -1.27 -7.42 -14.08
C LEU A 48 0.21 -7.82 -14.06
N HIS A 49 0.97 -7.36 -13.06
CA HIS A 49 2.37 -7.79 -12.89
C HIS A 49 2.48 -9.27 -12.54
N GLY A 50 1.58 -9.80 -11.70
CA GLY A 50 1.54 -11.22 -11.37
C GLY A 50 1.40 -12.09 -12.62
N ARG A 51 0.47 -11.73 -13.52
CA ARG A 51 0.31 -12.41 -14.83
C ARG A 51 1.56 -12.36 -15.68
N ARG A 52 2.24 -11.21 -15.74
CA ARG A 52 3.46 -11.01 -16.53
C ARG A 52 4.64 -11.79 -15.97
N LEU A 53 4.76 -11.86 -14.65
CA LEU A 53 5.89 -12.47 -13.94
C LEU A 53 5.67 -13.96 -13.63
N GLY A 54 4.48 -14.50 -13.88
CA GLY A 54 4.13 -15.87 -13.51
C GLY A 54 3.99 -16.08 -12.01
N LEU A 55 3.61 -15.02 -11.27
CA LEU A 55 3.36 -15.07 -9.83
C LEU A 55 1.86 -15.29 -9.59
N GLU A 56 1.54 -16.29 -8.77
CA GLU A 56 0.16 -16.67 -8.43
C GLU A 56 -0.12 -16.38 -6.95
N PRO A 57 -0.64 -15.19 -6.61
CA PRO A 57 -1.05 -14.86 -5.26
C PRO A 57 -2.41 -15.48 -4.91
N ASP A 58 -2.68 -15.66 -3.62
CA ASP A 58 -4.05 -15.65 -3.15
C ASP A 58 -4.67 -14.28 -3.43
N ARG A 59 -5.74 -14.26 -4.24
CA ARG A 59 -6.35 -13.01 -4.72
C ARG A 59 -7.13 -12.28 -3.63
N GLU A 60 -7.67 -12.98 -2.65
CA GLU A 60 -8.36 -12.36 -1.52
C GLU A 60 -7.35 -11.68 -0.61
N LEU A 61 -6.23 -12.36 -0.29
CA LEU A 61 -5.18 -11.79 0.55
C LEU A 61 -4.47 -10.61 -0.13
N LEU A 62 -4.17 -10.71 -1.43
CA LEU A 62 -3.64 -9.59 -2.21
C LEU A 62 -4.62 -8.39 -2.20
N TYR A 63 -5.93 -8.66 -2.32
CA TYR A 63 -6.94 -7.62 -2.25
C TYR A 63 -6.98 -6.97 -0.86
N VAL A 64 -7.00 -7.75 0.21
CA VAL A 64 -6.97 -7.21 1.59
C VAL A 64 -5.73 -6.35 1.79
N ALA A 65 -4.54 -6.85 1.45
CA ALA A 65 -3.31 -6.10 1.61
C ALA A 65 -3.31 -4.80 0.79
N ALA A 66 -3.76 -4.84 -0.47
CA ALA A 66 -3.88 -3.64 -1.30
C ALA A 66 -4.90 -2.63 -0.74
N MET A 67 -6.01 -3.09 -0.17
CA MET A 67 -7.04 -2.20 0.37
C MET A 67 -6.68 -1.57 1.72
N PHE A 68 -5.82 -2.21 2.51
CA PHE A 68 -5.41 -1.70 3.83
C PHE A 68 -4.10 -0.90 3.83
N HIS A 69 -3.33 -0.91 2.72
CA HIS A 69 -1.94 -0.46 2.78
C HIS A 69 -1.75 1.00 3.22
N ASP A 70 -2.70 1.86 2.86
CA ASP A 70 -2.70 3.29 3.16
C ASP A 70 -3.67 3.68 4.30
N LEU A 71 -4.35 2.72 4.92
CA LEU A 71 -5.33 2.98 5.99
C LEU A 71 -4.68 3.74 7.17
N GLY A 72 -3.38 3.53 7.41
CA GLY A 72 -2.62 4.23 8.43
C GLY A 72 -2.47 5.74 8.21
N LEU A 73 -2.78 6.26 7.02
CA LEU A 73 -2.77 7.70 6.71
C LEU A 73 -4.06 8.41 7.12
N THR A 74 -5.12 7.66 7.38
CA THR A 74 -6.45 8.21 7.66
C THR A 74 -6.51 8.96 9.01
N PRO A 75 -7.52 9.83 9.22
CA PRO A 75 -7.69 10.55 10.48
C PRO A 75 -7.78 9.65 11.73
N ARG A 76 -8.10 8.36 11.56
CA ARG A 76 -8.10 7.34 12.61
C ARG A 76 -6.75 7.25 13.35
N TYR A 77 -5.65 7.52 12.65
CA TYR A 77 -4.28 7.37 13.18
C TYR A 77 -3.58 8.70 13.48
N ARG A 78 -4.33 9.80 13.58
CA ARG A 78 -3.78 11.15 13.88
C ARG A 78 -3.05 11.28 15.23
N SER A 79 -3.21 10.32 16.12
CA SER A 79 -2.53 10.26 17.43
C SER A 79 -1.47 9.15 17.51
N SER A 80 -1.29 8.36 16.44
CA SER A 80 -0.24 7.35 16.38
C SER A 80 1.12 8.01 16.18
N ALA A 81 2.14 7.44 16.82
CA ALA A 81 3.54 7.79 16.61
C ALA A 81 4.29 6.72 15.78
N ARG A 82 3.60 5.66 15.35
CA ARG A 82 4.17 4.58 14.52
C ARG A 82 4.20 4.99 13.06
N ARG A 83 4.95 4.24 12.25
CA ARG A 83 4.86 4.26 10.78
C ARG A 83 3.42 3.96 10.34
N PHE A 84 2.92 4.69 9.34
CA PHE A 84 1.57 4.47 8.84
C PHE A 84 1.42 3.06 8.24
N GLU A 85 2.51 2.54 7.67
CA GLU A 85 2.57 1.19 7.12
C GLU A 85 2.32 0.14 8.20
N VAL A 86 2.84 0.37 9.42
CA VAL A 86 2.61 -0.53 10.56
C VAL A 86 1.19 -0.42 11.09
N ASP A 87 0.65 0.81 11.16
CA ASP A 87 -0.74 1.04 11.59
C ASP A 87 -1.75 0.35 10.66
N GLY A 88 -1.54 0.42 9.34
CA GLY A 88 -2.34 -0.29 8.34
C GLY A 88 -2.16 -1.81 8.41
N ALA A 89 -0.92 -2.27 8.61
CA ALA A 89 -0.62 -3.69 8.71
C ALA A 89 -1.28 -4.34 9.93
N ASP A 90 -1.17 -3.71 11.10
CA ASP A 90 -1.83 -4.16 12.34
C ASP A 90 -3.35 -4.23 12.13
N ALA A 91 -3.95 -3.22 11.49
CA ALA A 91 -5.38 -3.23 11.19
C ALA A 91 -5.81 -4.37 10.25
N ALA A 92 -5.03 -4.63 9.20
CA ALA A 92 -5.31 -5.72 8.27
C ALA A 92 -5.21 -7.09 8.94
N ARG A 93 -4.18 -7.27 9.79
CA ARG A 93 -3.99 -8.48 10.58
C ARG A 93 -5.15 -8.72 11.53
N ASP A 94 -5.52 -7.71 12.32
CA ASP A 94 -6.63 -7.82 13.28
C ASP A 94 -7.95 -8.12 12.53
N PHE A 95 -8.19 -7.45 11.40
CA PHE A 95 -9.38 -7.68 10.57
C PHE A 95 -9.48 -9.14 10.09
N LEU A 96 -8.37 -9.75 9.65
CA LEU A 96 -8.36 -11.15 9.19
C LEU A 96 -8.53 -12.13 10.34
N LEU A 97 -7.82 -11.92 11.46
CA LEU A 97 -7.89 -12.82 12.62
C LEU A 97 -9.30 -12.83 13.25
N GLU A 98 -9.95 -11.67 13.33
CA GLU A 98 -11.35 -11.55 13.79
C GLU A 98 -12.34 -12.33 12.91
N ARG A 99 -11.97 -12.60 11.65
CA ARG A 99 -12.76 -13.36 10.66
C ARG A 99 -12.35 -14.82 10.55
N GLY A 100 -11.45 -15.28 11.43
CA GLY A 100 -11.07 -16.69 11.53
C GLY A 100 -10.04 -17.15 10.49
N PHE A 101 -9.36 -16.22 9.82
CA PHE A 101 -8.17 -16.55 9.03
C PHE A 101 -7.04 -16.96 9.98
N ASP A 102 -6.14 -17.83 9.50
CA ASP A 102 -5.02 -18.28 10.30
C ASP A 102 -3.93 -17.20 10.44
N GLU A 103 -3.02 -17.41 11.39
CA GLU A 103 -1.94 -16.46 11.66
C GLU A 103 -0.98 -16.32 10.48
N ALA A 104 -0.80 -17.35 9.66
CA ALA A 104 0.14 -17.33 8.54
C ALA A 104 -0.37 -16.44 7.40
N ASP A 105 -1.66 -16.52 7.07
CA ASP A 105 -2.28 -15.64 6.08
C ASP A 105 -2.38 -14.20 6.59
N ALA A 106 -2.70 -14.01 7.88
CA ALA A 106 -2.69 -12.69 8.49
C ALA A 106 -1.29 -12.06 8.52
N GLU A 107 -0.24 -12.85 8.80
CA GLU A 107 1.16 -12.40 8.75
C GLU A 107 1.59 -12.04 7.33
N LYS A 108 1.18 -12.84 6.33
CA LYS A 108 1.46 -12.56 4.91
C LYS A 108 0.88 -11.21 4.47
N VAL A 109 -0.36 -10.93 4.85
CA VAL A 109 -1.00 -9.62 4.58
C VAL A 109 -0.33 -8.51 5.37
N TRP A 110 -0.02 -8.74 6.65
CA TRP A 110 0.71 -7.78 7.48
C TRP A 110 2.05 -7.40 6.84
N LEU A 111 2.83 -8.37 6.36
CA LEU A 111 4.10 -8.12 5.68
C LEU A 111 3.92 -7.36 4.36
N GLY A 112 2.89 -7.71 3.58
CA GLY A 112 2.54 -7.01 2.36
C GLY A 112 2.29 -5.52 2.61
N VAL A 113 1.50 -5.22 3.64
CA VAL A 113 1.22 -3.83 4.04
C VAL A 113 2.43 -3.17 4.70
N ALA A 114 3.14 -3.81 5.62
CA ALA A 114 4.24 -3.17 6.33
C ALA A 114 5.43 -2.83 5.41
N LEU A 115 5.63 -3.60 4.34
CA LEU A 115 6.77 -3.47 3.44
C LEU A 115 6.44 -2.79 2.11
N HIS A 116 5.20 -2.37 1.84
CA HIS A 116 4.82 -1.88 0.50
C HIS A 116 5.62 -0.64 0.03
N THR A 117 6.12 0.19 0.96
CA THR A 117 6.99 1.34 0.67
C THR A 117 8.49 1.01 0.69
N THR A 118 8.86 -0.23 1.04
CA THR A 118 10.25 -0.65 1.21
C THR A 118 10.86 -1.02 -0.14
N PRO A 119 11.90 -0.31 -0.61
CA PRO A 119 12.57 -0.67 -1.86
C PRO A 119 13.26 -2.04 -1.75
N GLU A 120 13.34 -2.75 -2.87
CA GLU A 120 14.21 -3.93 -3.09
C GLU A 120 13.97 -5.17 -2.21
N VAL A 121 13.12 -5.11 -1.16
CA VAL A 121 12.85 -6.25 -0.28
C VAL A 121 11.61 -7.06 -0.69
N PRO A 122 10.43 -6.45 -0.93
CA PRO A 122 9.17 -7.19 -1.12
C PRO A 122 9.19 -8.18 -2.30
N GLU A 123 9.97 -7.89 -3.34
CA GLU A 123 10.03 -8.71 -4.57
C GLU A 123 10.69 -10.08 -4.39
N TYR A 124 11.37 -10.30 -3.27
CA TYR A 124 11.97 -11.59 -2.91
C TYR A 124 11.10 -12.41 -1.92
N LEU A 125 9.90 -11.93 -1.61
CA LEU A 125 8.96 -12.58 -0.68
C LEU A 125 7.79 -13.23 -1.44
N GLN A 126 6.77 -13.69 -0.70
CA GLN A 126 5.58 -14.33 -1.27
C GLN A 126 4.87 -13.43 -2.31
N PRO A 127 4.17 -14.02 -3.30
CA PRO A 127 3.51 -13.28 -4.38
C PRO A 127 2.62 -12.12 -3.91
N GLU A 128 1.85 -12.29 -2.85
CA GLU A 128 0.97 -11.26 -2.28
C GLU A 128 1.77 -10.03 -1.86
N ILE A 129 2.89 -10.24 -1.17
CA ILE A 129 3.78 -9.19 -0.67
C ILE A 129 4.46 -8.47 -1.85
N ALA A 130 5.01 -9.25 -2.79
CA ALA A 130 5.67 -8.72 -3.97
C ALA A 130 4.72 -7.89 -4.85
N LEU A 131 3.48 -8.34 -5.01
CA LEU A 131 2.52 -7.75 -5.94
C LEU A 131 1.78 -6.52 -5.39
N VAL A 132 1.57 -6.41 -4.06
CA VAL A 132 1.15 -5.14 -3.46
C VAL A 132 2.22 -4.08 -3.71
N ALA A 133 3.48 -4.38 -3.40
CA ALA A 133 4.58 -3.45 -3.63
C ALA A 133 4.74 -3.09 -5.12
N ALA A 134 4.55 -4.06 -6.03
CA ALA A 134 4.55 -3.78 -7.48
C ALA A 134 3.42 -2.83 -7.88
N GLY A 135 2.21 -3.03 -7.35
CA GLY A 135 1.06 -2.15 -7.60
C GLY A 135 1.30 -0.72 -7.12
N VAL A 136 1.81 -0.54 -5.90
CA VAL A 136 2.18 0.78 -5.35
C VAL A 136 3.27 1.44 -6.19
N LYS A 137 4.34 0.69 -6.51
CA LYS A 137 5.45 1.15 -7.36
C LYS A 137 4.95 1.63 -8.73
N THR A 138 4.01 0.92 -9.34
CA THR A 138 3.41 1.33 -10.62
C THR A 138 2.52 2.57 -10.47
N ASP A 139 1.63 2.61 -9.49
CA ASP A 139 0.68 3.72 -9.38
C ASP A 139 1.37 5.02 -8.95
N VAL A 140 2.23 4.99 -7.92
CA VAL A 140 2.85 6.19 -7.34
C VAL A 140 4.11 6.62 -8.08
N VAL A 141 5.03 5.68 -8.36
CA VAL A 141 6.37 5.99 -8.88
C VAL A 141 6.42 5.83 -10.41
N GLY A 142 5.52 5.04 -11.00
CA GLY A 142 5.53 4.72 -12.43
C GLY A 142 6.45 3.55 -12.80
N VAL A 143 7.01 2.84 -11.81
CA VAL A 143 7.88 1.68 -12.05
C VAL A 143 7.06 0.51 -12.60
N GLY A 144 7.57 -0.12 -13.65
CA GLY A 144 6.89 -1.23 -14.32
C GLY A 144 5.71 -0.82 -15.20
N LEU A 145 5.39 0.48 -15.30
CA LEU A 145 4.28 0.95 -16.14
C LEU A 145 4.49 0.62 -17.63
N GLY A 146 5.74 0.72 -18.12
CA GLY A 146 6.11 0.37 -19.49
C GLY A 146 6.08 -1.14 -19.79
N ASP A 147 5.98 -1.98 -18.76
CA ASP A 147 5.88 -3.43 -18.91
C ASP A 147 4.43 -3.92 -19.10
N LEU A 148 3.45 -3.02 -18.96
CA LEU A 148 2.02 -3.30 -19.08
C LEU A 148 1.47 -2.76 -20.41
N SER A 149 0.40 -3.37 -20.93
CA SER A 149 -0.23 -2.86 -22.14
C SER A 149 -0.95 -1.53 -21.86
N ALA A 150 -0.89 -0.61 -22.83
CA ALA A 150 -1.57 0.68 -22.72
C ALA A 150 -3.09 0.53 -22.52
N GLU A 151 -3.69 -0.49 -23.13
CA GLU A 151 -5.12 -0.83 -22.98
C GLU A 151 -5.47 -1.26 -21.56
N ALA A 152 -4.62 -2.08 -20.91
CA ALA A 152 -4.84 -2.50 -19.54
C ALA A 152 -4.68 -1.33 -18.57
N VAL A 153 -3.65 -0.49 -18.78
CA VAL A 153 -3.45 0.73 -17.98
C VAL A 153 -4.65 1.67 -18.10
N ALA A 154 -5.11 1.93 -19.34
CA ALA A 154 -6.28 2.78 -19.58
C ALA A 154 -7.53 2.24 -18.88
N ALA A 155 -7.82 0.94 -19.03
CA ALA A 155 -8.97 0.32 -18.38
C ALA A 155 -8.92 0.43 -16.84
N VAL A 156 -7.74 0.28 -16.22
CA VAL A 156 -7.56 0.47 -14.77
C VAL A 156 -7.82 1.92 -14.38
N THR A 157 -7.28 2.89 -15.11
CA THR A 157 -7.44 4.32 -14.78
C THR A 157 -8.81 4.90 -15.16
N ASP A 158 -9.54 4.27 -16.07
CA ASP A 158 -10.92 4.62 -16.39
C ASP A 158 -11.88 4.12 -15.30
N ALA A 159 -11.65 2.92 -14.78
CA ALA A 159 -12.43 2.35 -13.68
C ALA A 159 -12.16 3.05 -12.33
N HIS A 160 -10.89 3.42 -12.08
CA HIS A 160 -10.45 4.10 -10.86
C HIS A 160 -9.67 5.38 -11.21
N PRO A 161 -10.37 6.49 -11.48
CA PRO A 161 -9.78 7.74 -11.94
C PRO A 161 -8.72 8.30 -10.99
N ARG A 162 -7.76 9.04 -11.57
CA ARG A 162 -6.63 9.61 -10.81
C ARG A 162 -6.37 11.10 -11.09
N PRO A 163 -7.39 11.97 -11.01
CA PRO A 163 -7.25 13.39 -11.29
C PRO A 163 -6.34 14.04 -10.25
N ASP A 164 -5.36 14.82 -10.73
CA ASP A 164 -4.36 15.50 -9.89
C ASP A 164 -3.64 14.57 -8.89
N PHE A 165 -3.57 13.27 -9.21
CA PHE A 165 -3.19 12.25 -8.24
C PHE A 165 -1.83 12.51 -7.59
N LYS A 166 -0.83 12.95 -8.36
CA LYS A 166 0.52 13.18 -7.85
C LYS A 166 0.55 14.21 -6.72
N ASN A 167 -0.15 15.33 -6.88
CA ASN A 167 -0.20 16.35 -5.84
C ASN A 167 -1.05 15.88 -4.65
N ARG A 168 -2.19 15.22 -4.93
CA ARG A 168 -3.11 14.75 -3.90
C ARG A 168 -2.51 13.64 -3.03
N ILE A 169 -1.81 12.66 -3.61
CA ILE A 169 -1.18 11.57 -2.85
C ILE A 169 -0.03 12.08 -1.99
N LEU A 170 0.78 13.02 -2.49
CA LEU A 170 1.83 13.68 -1.72
C LEU A 170 1.24 14.46 -0.53
N ALA A 171 0.12 15.16 -0.73
CA ALA A 171 -0.59 15.83 0.34
C ALA A 171 -1.13 14.84 1.39
N ALA A 172 -1.72 13.72 0.96
CA ALA A 172 -2.20 12.67 1.86
C ALA A 172 -1.07 12.07 2.70
N PHE A 173 0.07 11.75 2.09
CA PHE A 173 1.27 11.30 2.81
C PHE A 173 1.74 12.34 3.82
N ASN A 174 1.84 13.61 3.43
CA ASN A 174 2.24 14.67 4.35
C ASN A 174 1.26 14.81 5.53
N ASP A 175 -0.04 14.89 5.25
CA ASP A 175 -1.06 15.08 6.29
C ASP A 175 -1.14 13.89 7.24
N GLY A 176 -0.92 12.67 6.74
CA GLY A 176 -0.88 11.45 7.54
C GLY A 176 0.40 11.29 8.40
N MET A 177 1.45 12.09 8.17
CA MET A 177 2.75 11.90 8.83
C MET A 177 3.34 13.14 9.51
N LYS A 178 2.88 14.36 9.20
CA LYS A 178 3.44 15.61 9.74
C LYS A 178 3.39 15.72 11.27
N HIS A 179 2.45 15.04 11.93
CA HIS A 179 2.36 14.96 13.40
C HIS A 179 3.31 13.94 14.03
N ARG A 180 3.93 13.07 13.22
CA ARG A 180 4.83 11.99 13.63
C ARG A 180 6.11 11.96 12.78
N PRO A 181 6.85 13.09 12.65
CA PRO A 181 7.98 13.19 11.72
C PRO A 181 9.11 12.19 12.01
N LYS A 182 9.25 11.69 13.23
CA LYS A 182 10.24 10.67 13.59
C LYS A 182 9.96 9.31 12.94
N SER A 183 8.70 9.01 12.57
CA SER A 183 8.36 7.73 11.95
C SER A 183 8.84 7.62 10.50
N THR A 184 9.25 8.73 9.87
CA THR A 184 9.72 8.73 8.47
C THR A 184 11.20 8.45 8.32
N TYR A 185 11.94 8.29 9.43
CA TYR A 185 13.37 8.02 9.40
C TYR A 185 13.71 6.75 8.59
N GLY A 186 14.67 6.88 7.66
CA GLY A 186 15.10 5.77 6.80
C GLY A 186 14.13 5.40 5.68
N THR A 187 13.11 6.23 5.41
CA THR A 187 12.08 5.97 4.38
C THR A 187 11.98 7.14 3.39
N MET A 188 11.37 6.90 2.22
CA MET A 188 11.04 7.95 1.25
C MET A 188 10.07 9.02 1.80
N ASN A 189 9.38 8.73 2.91
CA ASN A 189 8.42 9.65 3.50
C ASN A 189 9.08 10.91 4.09
N ALA A 190 10.37 10.84 4.43
CA ALA A 190 11.12 12.02 4.85
C ALA A 190 11.23 13.06 3.71
N ASP A 191 11.21 12.61 2.46
CA ASP A 191 11.21 13.47 1.28
C ASP A 191 9.90 14.21 1.10
N VAL A 192 8.79 13.51 1.37
CA VAL A 192 7.46 14.13 1.36
C VAL A 192 7.38 15.22 2.42
N LEU A 193 7.78 14.95 3.67
CA LEU A 193 7.73 15.96 4.73
C LEU A 193 8.61 17.18 4.42
N GLN A 194 9.82 16.96 3.90
CA GLN A 194 10.70 18.07 3.54
C GLN A 194 10.14 18.91 2.38
N HIS A 195 9.38 18.31 1.46
CA HIS A 195 8.74 19.03 0.36
C HIS A 195 7.70 20.05 0.88
N PHE A 196 6.91 19.69 1.90
CA PHE A 196 5.86 20.55 2.45
C PHE A 196 6.35 21.47 3.59
N ASP A 197 7.39 21.08 4.31
CA ASP A 197 8.00 21.87 5.37
C ASP A 197 9.51 22.04 5.12
N PRO A 198 9.95 23.18 4.55
CA PRO A 198 11.37 23.46 4.33
C PRO A 198 12.22 23.51 5.61
N THR A 199 11.58 23.63 6.78
CA THR A 199 12.25 23.62 8.09
C THR A 199 12.41 22.21 8.66
N PHE A 200 11.76 21.20 8.08
CA PHE A 200 11.94 19.81 8.47
C PHE A 200 13.36 19.33 8.15
N VAL A 201 14.08 18.93 9.20
CA VAL A 201 15.42 18.36 9.09
C VAL A 201 15.32 16.85 9.19
N ARG A 202 15.65 16.18 8.08
CA ARG A 202 15.74 14.71 8.05
C ARG A 202 16.84 14.24 8.99
N GLN A 203 16.57 13.16 9.72
CA GLN A 203 17.60 12.54 10.55
C GLN A 203 18.63 11.81 9.66
N ASN A 204 19.91 12.08 9.91
CA ASN A 204 21.03 11.52 9.18
C ASN A 204 21.60 10.31 9.91
N PHE A 205 21.67 9.15 9.23
CA PHE A 205 22.19 7.92 9.82
C PHE A 205 23.68 7.97 10.14
N VAL A 206 24.49 8.59 9.29
CA VAL A 206 25.94 8.74 9.52
C VAL A 206 26.18 9.58 10.76
N ASP A 207 25.45 10.69 10.94
CA ASP A 207 25.57 11.52 12.14
C ASP A 207 25.17 10.76 13.41
N ILE A 208 24.13 9.92 13.34
CA ILE A 208 23.75 9.04 14.46
C ILE A 208 24.91 8.10 14.82
N ILE A 209 25.54 7.47 13.82
CA ILE A 209 26.69 6.58 14.06
C ILE A 209 27.84 7.37 14.71
N LEU A 210 28.24 8.50 14.14
CA LEU A 210 29.39 9.27 14.62
C LEU A 210 29.18 9.91 16.00
N SER A 211 27.93 10.16 16.40
CA SER A 211 27.58 10.79 17.67
C SER A 211 27.05 9.81 18.73
N ASN A 212 27.06 8.51 18.44
CA ASN A 212 26.58 7.50 19.37
C ASN A 212 27.50 7.42 20.62
N PRO A 213 27.01 6.89 21.77
CA PRO A 213 27.73 6.93 23.04
C PRO A 213 28.82 5.86 23.21
N TRP A 214 29.08 5.02 22.20
CA TRP A 214 30.18 4.06 22.26
C TRP A 214 31.52 4.79 22.33
N SER A 215 32.42 4.30 23.18
CA SER A 215 33.76 4.87 23.35
C SER A 215 34.68 4.39 22.22
N GLU A 216 34.87 5.22 21.19
CA GLU A 216 35.85 5.03 20.11
C GLU A 216 36.66 6.32 19.87
#